data_AF-A0A562YHJ8-F1
#
_entry.id   AF-A0A562YHJ8-F1
#
_cell.length_a   1.000
_cell.length_b   1.000
_cell.length_c   1.000
_cell.angle_alpha   90.00
_cell.angle_beta   90.00
_cell.angle_gamma   90.00
#
_symmetry.space_group_name_H-M   'P 1'
#
loop_
_entity.id
_entity.type
_entity.pdbx_description
1 polymer ?
#
loop_
_entity_poly.entity_id
_entity_poly.type
_entity_poly.pdbx_seq_one_letter_code
_entity_poly.pdbx_strand_id
1 'polypeptide(L)'
;MNKSTLLKCTLFAIITMSLAEAQVKLFTDFTNEKSRKLPIHDIWSVANRISPTEGSNVREGLKMNIVRMIGGIKKDVSGVPQKDLDFDPCLYDSINKVYVYRWEPLIERLDKLINSHTEIFQIALDQPPWAFQHGYIFIPNEERDSVNFREHEKMSKYGNSLPPANKQAYHDFIKALMIKLVETYGKEKVLSWRFRVGSEIETPEHWYGTKQDFIEHFANTESAVRSVLPEALIGLHTREPGFLKKGKKLNYKGEPFASFIEDLIDYNYANNIKCDFWGLSNYITIDDTEDRDMRSKYSKIFAPLINNPKWNPETTIDLMEYSTVTTMNGADGRGVLVNCETSHRDILELAYSNMFYKNRDKGLRFIYRWSNGIGSEDPAGIKELKNMLGLIRYETSVIGNPNTSTNEMDAIFARNATKNEYDVLVYNYNSNSLDYRNSEPIVVSFITDLPVGTKLYYRSKSYGKANNKLQNFLVNNSNYVKSDFDNKGAPHRTLTREGYKAYKRYYNPNSSVFTEWKSVITTVRKDGKSGSEVTVKTEIRSFAFEKFEFTPYTILRP
;
A
#
# COMPACT_ATOMS: atom_id res chain seq x y z
N MET A 1 -7.92 5.02 85.94
CA MET A 1 -7.01 5.66 84.97
C MET A 1 -6.69 4.65 83.87
N ASN A 2 -7.10 4.98 82.64
CA ASN A 2 -6.86 4.22 81.41
C ASN A 2 -5.36 4.01 81.14
N LYS A 3 -5.00 2.82 80.62
CA LYS A 3 -4.05 2.69 79.50
C LYS A 3 -4.34 1.39 78.75
N SER A 4 -4.64 1.55 77.47
CA SER A 4 -5.03 0.54 76.49
C SER A 4 -3.84 -0.28 76.02
N THR A 5 -4.08 -1.58 75.80
CA THR A 5 -3.19 -2.46 75.05
C THR A 5 -3.83 -2.68 73.68
N LEU A 6 -3.36 -1.95 72.67
CA LEU A 6 -3.79 -2.09 71.28
C LEU A 6 -2.88 -3.11 70.58
N LEU A 7 -3.41 -4.32 70.40
CA LEU A 7 -2.81 -5.38 69.60
C LEU A 7 -2.90 -4.99 68.11
N LYS A 8 -1.77 -4.66 67.48
CA LYS A 8 -1.70 -4.46 66.02
C LYS A 8 -1.54 -5.82 65.33
N CYS A 9 -2.62 -6.39 64.84
CA CYS A 9 -2.58 -7.45 63.83
C CYS A 9 -2.16 -6.83 62.49
N THR A 10 -0.94 -7.10 62.05
CA THR A 10 -0.49 -6.78 60.68
C THR A 10 -1.01 -7.87 59.74
N LEU A 11 -2.09 -7.57 59.04
CA LEU A 11 -2.62 -8.41 57.96
C LEU A 11 -1.65 -8.32 56.77
N PHE A 12 -0.82 -9.34 56.58
CA PHE A 12 -0.03 -9.51 55.36
C PHE A 12 -1.00 -9.89 54.23
N ALA A 13 -1.43 -8.89 53.46
CA ALA A 13 -2.11 -9.13 52.19
C ALA A 13 -1.08 -9.69 51.20
N ILE A 14 -0.98 -11.01 51.12
CA ILE A 14 -0.33 -11.69 50.01
C ILE A 14 -1.23 -11.44 48.80
N ILE A 15 -0.89 -10.44 47.99
CA ILE A 15 -1.44 -10.28 46.65
C ILE A 15 -0.83 -11.41 45.83
N THR A 16 -1.50 -12.56 45.83
CA THR A 16 -1.31 -13.54 44.76
C THR A 16 -1.83 -12.89 43.49
N MET A 17 -0.94 -12.30 42.69
CA MET A 17 -1.24 -12.05 41.29
C MET A 17 -1.50 -13.41 40.66
N SER A 18 -2.78 -13.76 40.50
CA SER A 18 -3.19 -14.87 39.66
C SER A 18 -2.65 -14.58 38.27
N LEU A 19 -1.61 -15.31 37.85
CA LEU A 19 -1.18 -15.36 36.46
C LEU A 19 -2.34 -15.95 35.67
N ALA A 20 -3.25 -15.11 35.18
CA ALA A 20 -4.28 -15.52 34.25
C ALA A 20 -3.59 -16.28 33.12
N GLU A 21 -4.05 -17.49 32.81
CA GLU A 21 -3.57 -18.20 31.63
C GLU A 21 -3.86 -17.34 30.42
N ALA A 22 -2.82 -17.05 29.64
CA ALA A 22 -2.97 -16.23 28.45
C ALA A 22 -3.85 -16.97 27.43
N GLN A 23 -4.86 -16.25 26.93
CA GLN A 23 -5.96 -16.85 26.17
C GLN A 23 -5.63 -17.04 24.70
N VAL A 24 -4.65 -16.28 24.19
CA VAL A 24 -4.15 -16.37 22.82
C VAL A 24 -2.68 -16.71 22.83
N LYS A 25 -2.30 -17.75 22.07
CA LYS A 25 -0.91 -18.10 21.79
C LYS A 25 -0.60 -17.83 20.31
N LEU A 26 0.40 -17.00 20.07
CA LEU A 26 1.00 -16.73 18.76
C LEU A 26 2.28 -17.54 18.67
N PHE A 27 2.37 -18.39 17.64
CA PHE A 27 3.36 -19.46 17.60
C PHE A 27 3.95 -19.72 16.21
N THR A 28 5.23 -20.08 16.15
CA THR A 28 5.84 -20.69 14.96
C THR A 28 6.86 -21.79 15.33
N ASP A 29 7.21 -22.62 14.36
CA ASP A 29 8.32 -23.59 14.47
C ASP A 29 9.41 -23.23 13.47
N PHE A 30 10.52 -22.64 13.96
CA PHE A 30 11.66 -22.30 13.10
C PHE A 30 12.41 -23.54 12.59
N THR A 31 12.19 -24.72 13.16
CA THR A 31 12.80 -25.98 12.70
C THR A 31 11.98 -26.66 11.61
N ASN A 32 10.77 -26.18 11.32
CA ASN A 32 9.91 -26.75 10.29
C ASN A 32 10.10 -26.07 8.92
N GLU A 33 10.77 -26.74 8.00
CA GLU A 33 10.99 -26.22 6.63
C GLU A 33 9.67 -25.95 5.87
N LYS A 34 8.55 -26.62 6.19
CA LYS A 34 7.25 -26.30 5.58
C LYS A 34 6.70 -24.94 6.04
N SER A 35 7.07 -24.52 7.25
CA SER A 35 6.72 -23.21 7.80
C SER A 35 7.66 -22.11 7.30
N ARG A 36 8.82 -22.44 6.74
CA ARG A 36 9.77 -21.47 6.18
C ARG A 36 9.19 -20.82 4.93
N LYS A 37 9.30 -19.50 4.86
CA LYS A 37 8.78 -18.67 3.77
C LYS A 37 9.89 -17.78 3.21
N LEU A 38 9.52 -17.00 2.20
CA LEU A 38 10.44 -16.08 1.54
C LEU A 38 10.89 -14.97 2.51
N PRO A 39 12.11 -14.42 2.34
CA PRO A 39 12.59 -13.31 3.15
C PRO A 39 11.65 -12.11 3.08
N ILE A 40 11.53 -11.37 4.18
CA ILE A 40 10.78 -10.13 4.24
C ILE A 40 11.44 -9.10 3.32
N HIS A 41 10.68 -8.54 2.39
CA HIS A 41 11.11 -7.44 1.53
C HIS A 41 10.26 -6.20 1.79
N ASP A 42 10.74 -5.04 1.33
CA ASP A 42 10.01 -3.78 1.50
C ASP A 42 8.88 -3.72 0.47
N ILE A 43 7.66 -4.01 0.92
CA ILE A 43 6.45 -3.90 0.08
C ILE A 43 6.02 -2.44 -0.08
N TRP A 44 6.53 -1.53 0.75
CA TRP A 44 6.10 -0.13 0.85
C TRP A 44 7.08 0.85 0.21
N SER A 45 7.98 0.33 -0.64
CA SER A 45 9.10 1.05 -1.24
C SER A 45 8.73 1.89 -2.47
N VAL A 46 7.44 2.00 -2.81
CA VAL A 46 6.97 2.70 -4.03
C VAL A 46 6.01 3.83 -3.65
N ALA A 47 6.28 5.01 -4.21
CA ALA A 47 5.47 6.21 -4.07
C ALA A 47 4.78 6.56 -5.39
N ASN A 48 3.51 6.96 -5.32
CA ASN A 48 2.79 7.46 -6.48
C ASN A 48 3.06 8.95 -6.72
N ARG A 49 3.29 9.32 -7.98
CA ARG A 49 3.51 10.70 -8.44
C ARG A 49 2.74 10.98 -9.72
N ILE A 50 2.04 12.12 -9.73
CA ILE A 50 1.29 12.59 -10.90
C ILE A 50 2.16 13.60 -11.64
N SER A 51 2.47 13.33 -12.90
CA SER A 51 3.09 14.26 -13.87
C SER A 51 4.19 15.17 -13.27
N PRO A 52 5.20 14.65 -12.56
CA PRO A 52 6.20 15.51 -11.92
C PRO A 52 7.06 16.25 -12.96
N THR A 53 7.20 17.58 -12.83
CA THR A 53 7.93 18.43 -13.78
C THR A 53 9.23 19.01 -13.22
N GLU A 54 9.44 18.98 -11.90
CA GLU A 54 10.59 19.60 -11.21
C GLU A 54 11.38 18.58 -10.36
N GLY A 55 11.46 17.34 -10.82
CA GLY A 55 12.10 16.24 -10.09
C GLY A 55 11.13 15.47 -9.18
N SER A 56 11.66 14.47 -8.46
CA SER A 56 10.83 13.46 -7.79
C SER A 56 9.91 14.03 -6.72
N ASN A 57 10.43 14.92 -5.88
CA ASN A 57 9.76 15.43 -4.68
C ASN A 57 9.21 14.29 -3.79
N VAL A 58 9.87 13.13 -3.79
CA VAL A 58 9.51 11.94 -3.01
C VAL A 58 10.44 11.82 -1.80
N ARG A 59 9.94 11.23 -0.71
CA ARG A 59 10.75 10.89 0.46
C ARG A 59 11.91 9.96 0.09
N GLU A 60 13.07 10.19 0.69
CA GLU A 60 14.28 9.37 0.50
C GLU A 60 14.02 7.86 0.72
N GLY A 61 14.72 7.02 -0.04
CA GLY A 61 14.65 5.56 0.03
C GLY A 61 13.44 4.93 -0.67
N LEU A 62 12.62 5.72 -1.38
CA LEU A 62 11.50 5.23 -2.17
C LEU A 62 11.77 5.29 -3.67
N LYS A 63 11.04 4.47 -4.42
CA LYS A 63 10.99 4.47 -5.87
C LYS A 63 9.71 5.12 -6.37
N MET A 64 9.68 5.57 -7.62
CA MET A 64 8.54 6.28 -8.21
C MET A 64 7.69 5.39 -9.12
N ASN A 65 6.41 5.31 -8.84
CA ASN A 65 5.38 5.05 -9.84
C ASN A 65 4.88 6.40 -10.37
N ILE A 66 5.05 6.64 -11.66
CA ILE A 66 4.70 7.91 -12.30
C ILE A 66 3.46 7.69 -13.17
N VAL A 67 2.44 8.50 -12.93
CA VAL A 67 1.17 8.45 -13.66
C VAL A 67 1.02 9.71 -14.51
N ARG A 68 0.35 9.62 -15.67
CA ARG A 68 0.05 10.77 -16.54
C ARG A 68 1.31 11.47 -17.07
N MET A 69 2.29 10.67 -17.51
CA MET A 69 3.59 11.17 -17.91
C MET A 69 3.69 11.46 -19.42
N ILE A 70 2.98 10.66 -20.23
CA ILE A 70 3.18 10.60 -21.68
C ILE A 70 2.27 11.54 -22.48
N GLY A 71 1.43 12.34 -21.84
CA GLY A 71 0.60 13.36 -22.49
C GLY A 71 -0.83 13.39 -21.99
N GLY A 72 -1.70 14.02 -22.78
CA GLY A 72 -3.15 14.02 -22.58
C GLY A 72 -3.58 14.79 -21.33
N ILE A 73 -2.72 15.59 -20.71
CA ILE A 73 -3.06 16.30 -19.48
C ILE A 73 -3.79 17.61 -19.78
N LYS A 74 -4.60 18.07 -18.82
CA LYS A 74 -5.23 19.39 -18.86
C LYS A 74 -4.43 20.39 -18.04
N LYS A 75 -4.49 21.67 -18.44
CA LYS A 75 -4.10 22.82 -17.62
C LYS A 75 -5.30 23.71 -17.37
N ASP A 76 -5.31 24.42 -16.26
CA ASP A 76 -6.34 25.42 -15.99
C ASP A 76 -5.80 26.81 -16.36
N VAL A 77 -6.48 27.51 -17.26
CA VAL A 77 -6.14 28.86 -17.71
C VAL A 77 -7.29 29.78 -17.35
N SER A 78 -7.06 30.68 -16.38
CA SER A 78 -8.10 31.60 -15.86
C SER A 78 -9.37 30.87 -15.39
N GLY A 79 -9.21 29.71 -14.74
CA GLY A 79 -10.32 28.90 -14.23
C GLY A 79 -11.01 28.03 -15.29
N VAL A 80 -10.56 28.06 -16.54
CA VAL A 80 -11.10 27.23 -17.63
C VAL A 80 -10.14 26.07 -17.93
N PRO A 81 -10.59 24.82 -17.85
CA PRO A 81 -9.81 23.67 -18.26
C PRO A 81 -9.48 23.72 -19.77
N GLN A 82 -8.21 23.52 -20.12
CA GLN A 82 -7.71 23.50 -21.48
C GLN A 82 -6.74 22.34 -21.69
N LYS A 83 -6.56 21.93 -22.95
CA LYS A 83 -5.56 20.92 -23.33
C LYS A 83 -4.16 21.51 -23.10
N ASP A 84 -3.27 20.77 -22.44
CA ASP A 84 -1.88 21.18 -22.32
C ASP A 84 -1.01 20.61 -23.43
N LEU A 85 -1.08 21.23 -24.62
CA LEU A 85 -0.34 20.77 -25.80
C LEU A 85 1.19 20.92 -25.66
N ASP A 86 1.65 21.77 -24.76
CA ASP A 86 3.08 21.96 -24.48
C ASP A 86 3.66 20.77 -23.72
N PHE A 87 2.82 20.06 -22.96
CA PHE A 87 3.20 18.85 -22.23
C PHE A 87 3.32 17.62 -23.15
N ASP A 88 2.58 17.60 -24.25
CA ASP A 88 2.41 16.44 -25.12
C ASP A 88 3.66 16.17 -25.98
N PRO A 89 4.16 14.92 -25.99
CA PRO A 89 5.24 14.50 -26.88
C PRO A 89 4.78 14.21 -28.32
N CYS A 90 3.48 14.32 -28.61
CA CYS A 90 2.91 14.11 -29.95
C CYS A 90 1.83 15.13 -30.23
N LEU A 91 1.95 15.81 -31.37
CA LEU A 91 0.93 16.71 -31.92
C LEU A 91 0.38 16.14 -33.22
N TYR A 92 -0.76 16.66 -33.66
CA TYR A 92 -1.31 16.34 -34.98
C TYR A 92 -1.22 17.58 -35.87
N ASP A 93 -0.48 17.48 -36.97
CA ASP A 93 -0.42 18.50 -38.01
C ASP A 93 -1.61 18.31 -38.95
N SER A 94 -2.59 19.21 -38.83
CA SER A 94 -3.81 19.16 -39.64
C SER A 94 -3.60 19.55 -41.10
N ILE A 95 -2.53 20.28 -41.43
CA ILE A 95 -2.21 20.70 -42.79
C ILE A 95 -1.64 19.50 -43.56
N ASN A 96 -0.63 18.86 -42.98
CA ASN A 96 0.05 17.74 -43.61
C ASN A 96 -0.60 16.38 -43.29
N LYS A 97 -1.58 16.35 -42.37
CA LYS A 97 -2.31 15.15 -41.92
C LYS A 97 -1.39 14.07 -41.34
N VAL A 98 -0.42 14.50 -40.54
CA VAL A 98 0.58 13.63 -39.92
C VAL A 98 0.68 13.84 -38.42
N TYR A 99 1.06 12.79 -37.70
CA TYR A 99 1.45 12.89 -36.30
C TYR A 99 2.90 13.37 -36.21
N VAL A 100 3.16 14.39 -35.41
CA VAL A 100 4.49 14.99 -35.22
C VAL A 100 4.97 14.71 -33.81
N TYR A 101 6.06 13.96 -33.69
CA TYR A 101 6.67 13.64 -32.41
C TYR A 101 7.64 14.73 -31.97
N ARG A 102 7.43 15.25 -30.76
CA ARG A 102 8.28 16.27 -30.11
C ARG A 102 8.74 15.72 -28.77
N TRP A 103 9.88 15.04 -28.75
CA TRP A 103 10.30 14.29 -27.56
C TRP A 103 10.82 15.17 -26.42
N GLU A 104 11.28 16.38 -26.72
CA GLU A 104 11.91 17.32 -25.78
C GLU A 104 11.09 17.52 -24.49
N PRO A 105 9.79 17.87 -24.52
CA PRO A 105 9.00 18.00 -23.29
C PRO A 105 9.03 16.76 -22.38
N LEU A 106 8.99 15.55 -22.94
CA LEU A 106 9.01 14.33 -22.14
C LEU A 106 10.42 14.02 -21.61
N ILE A 107 11.43 14.16 -22.46
CA ILE A 107 12.83 13.89 -22.09
C ILE A 107 13.30 14.86 -21.02
N GLU A 108 13.02 16.16 -21.13
CA GLU A 108 13.39 17.13 -20.10
C GLU A 108 12.78 16.80 -18.73
N ARG A 109 11.52 16.35 -18.71
CA ARG A 109 10.87 15.92 -17.46
C ARG A 109 11.52 14.65 -16.90
N LEU A 110 11.80 13.66 -17.73
CA LEU A 110 12.47 12.43 -17.31
C LEU A 110 13.90 12.69 -16.82
N ASP A 111 14.64 13.59 -17.46
CA ASP A 111 15.99 13.99 -17.05
C ASP A 111 15.98 14.62 -15.67
N LYS A 112 15.04 15.54 -15.41
CA LYS A 112 14.86 16.12 -14.05
C LYS A 112 14.58 15.04 -13.00
N LEU A 113 13.82 13.99 -13.33
CA LEU A 113 13.54 12.89 -12.41
C LEU A 113 14.77 12.02 -12.17
N ILE A 114 15.50 11.67 -13.23
CA ILE A 114 16.73 10.87 -13.13
C ILE A 114 17.80 11.64 -12.34
N ASN A 115 17.93 12.94 -12.59
CA ASN A 115 18.85 13.84 -11.89
C ASN A 115 18.46 14.10 -10.43
N SER A 116 17.21 13.79 -10.02
CA SER A 116 16.82 13.79 -8.62
C SER A 116 17.26 12.53 -7.84
N HIS A 117 17.98 11.61 -8.51
CA HIS A 117 18.51 10.36 -7.96
C HIS A 117 17.45 9.43 -7.31
N THR A 118 16.17 9.67 -7.59
CA THR A 118 15.09 8.79 -7.17
C THR A 118 14.84 7.77 -8.28
N GLU A 119 14.86 6.49 -7.96
CA GLU A 119 14.65 5.43 -8.93
C GLU A 119 13.24 5.52 -9.53
N ILE A 120 13.14 5.56 -10.86
CA ILE A 120 11.88 5.34 -11.57
C ILE A 120 11.61 3.83 -11.53
N PHE A 121 10.54 3.44 -10.86
CA PHE A 121 10.10 2.04 -10.80
C PHE A 121 9.14 1.71 -11.94
N GLN A 122 8.19 2.60 -12.20
CA GLN A 122 7.13 2.39 -13.17
C GLN A 122 6.71 3.69 -13.83
N ILE A 123 6.47 3.64 -15.14
CA ILE A 123 5.89 4.72 -15.94
C ILE A 123 4.55 4.23 -16.48
N ALA A 124 3.49 4.97 -16.20
CA ALA A 124 2.20 4.72 -16.83
C ALA A 124 2.20 5.24 -18.27
N LEU A 125 1.83 4.36 -19.19
CA LEU A 125 1.50 4.65 -20.57
C LEU A 125 -0.02 4.91 -20.70
N ASP A 126 -0.56 5.70 -19.77
CA ASP A 126 -1.95 6.11 -19.76
C ASP A 126 -2.12 7.52 -20.35
N GLN A 127 -3.36 7.89 -20.64
CA GLN A 127 -3.73 9.21 -21.17
C GLN A 127 -3.01 9.55 -22.48
N PRO A 128 -3.49 8.99 -23.60
CA PRO A 128 -2.92 9.30 -24.91
C PRO A 128 -2.81 10.82 -25.12
N PRO A 129 -1.71 11.33 -25.71
CA PRO A 129 -1.63 12.71 -26.16
C PRO A 129 -2.89 13.17 -26.88
N TRP A 130 -3.22 14.46 -26.77
CA TRP A 130 -4.44 15.04 -27.33
C TRP A 130 -4.55 14.86 -28.85
N ALA A 131 -3.41 14.69 -29.53
CA ALA A 131 -3.33 14.34 -30.95
C ALA A 131 -4.14 13.08 -31.32
N PHE A 132 -4.23 12.11 -30.41
CA PHE A 132 -4.92 10.84 -30.66
C PHE A 132 -6.45 10.93 -30.55
N GLN A 133 -7.01 12.11 -30.26
CA GLN A 133 -8.42 12.38 -30.46
C GLN A 133 -8.76 12.74 -31.91
N HIS A 134 -7.75 12.99 -32.76
CA HIS A 134 -8.00 13.33 -34.15
C HIS A 134 -8.71 12.18 -34.87
N GLY A 135 -9.88 12.46 -35.45
CA GLY A 135 -10.75 11.47 -36.08
C GLY A 135 -12.07 11.24 -35.34
N TYR A 136 -12.18 11.64 -34.07
CA TYR A 136 -13.46 11.60 -33.37
C TYR A 136 -14.41 12.72 -33.79
N ILE A 137 -15.69 12.37 -33.86
CA ILE A 137 -16.81 13.31 -33.87
C ILE A 137 -17.37 13.32 -32.45
N PHE A 138 -17.68 14.51 -31.94
CA PHE A 138 -18.32 14.68 -30.64
C PHE A 138 -19.77 15.10 -30.82
N ILE A 139 -20.67 14.43 -30.12
CA ILE A 139 -22.12 14.68 -30.18
C ILE A 139 -22.61 15.43 -28.90
N PRO A 140 -23.79 16.08 -28.95
CA PRO A 140 -24.37 16.73 -27.77
C PRO A 140 -24.48 15.81 -26.55
N ASN A 141 -24.35 16.38 -25.35
CA ASN A 141 -24.28 15.60 -24.10
C ASN A 141 -25.53 14.75 -23.79
N GLU A 142 -26.68 15.18 -24.29
CA GLU A 142 -27.97 14.50 -24.11
C GLU A 142 -28.20 13.37 -25.13
N GLU A 143 -27.32 13.24 -26.12
CA GLU A 143 -27.41 12.23 -27.17
C GLU A 143 -26.50 11.03 -26.90
N ARG A 144 -26.89 9.88 -27.44
CA ARG A 144 -26.07 8.67 -27.49
C ARG A 144 -26.44 7.86 -28.72
N ASP A 145 -25.49 7.73 -29.64
CA ASP A 145 -25.66 6.95 -30.88
C ASP A 145 -24.90 5.61 -30.85
N SER A 146 -24.20 5.31 -29.75
CA SER A 146 -23.34 4.12 -29.58
C SER A 146 -22.12 4.06 -30.51
N VAL A 147 -21.76 5.19 -31.12
CA VAL A 147 -20.63 5.33 -32.05
C VAL A 147 -19.70 6.45 -31.61
N ASN A 148 -20.25 7.62 -31.26
CA ASN A 148 -19.52 8.84 -30.97
C ASN A 148 -19.49 9.16 -29.47
N PHE A 149 -18.42 9.82 -29.05
CA PHE A 149 -18.29 10.36 -27.70
C PHE A 149 -19.06 11.67 -27.57
N ARG A 150 -19.45 12.02 -26.36
CA ARG A 150 -20.16 13.27 -26.03
C ARG A 150 -19.19 14.40 -25.74
N GLU A 151 -19.64 15.65 -25.90
CA GLU A 151 -18.80 16.84 -25.65
C GLU A 151 -18.14 16.85 -24.25
N HIS A 152 -18.85 16.44 -23.20
CA HIS A 152 -18.27 16.36 -21.85
C HIS A 152 -17.23 15.24 -21.66
N GLU A 153 -17.15 14.27 -22.58
CA GLU A 153 -16.19 13.16 -22.54
C GLU A 153 -14.86 13.54 -23.22
N LYS A 154 -14.86 14.61 -24.02
CA LYS A 154 -13.69 15.15 -24.72
C LYS A 154 -12.53 15.51 -23.78
N MET A 155 -12.84 15.96 -22.56
CA MET A 155 -11.84 16.30 -21.54
C MET A 155 -12.39 15.93 -20.17
N SER A 156 -11.78 14.93 -19.55
CA SER A 156 -12.14 14.51 -18.19
C SER A 156 -11.42 15.35 -17.13
N LYS A 157 -11.77 15.18 -15.85
CA LYS A 157 -10.99 15.78 -14.75
C LYS A 157 -9.54 15.31 -14.71
N TYR A 158 -9.25 14.17 -15.32
CA TYR A 158 -7.92 13.57 -15.36
C TYR A 158 -7.16 13.89 -16.65
N GLY A 159 -7.82 14.36 -17.70
CA GLY A 159 -7.22 14.65 -19.00
C GLY A 159 -7.92 13.92 -20.15
N ASN A 160 -7.15 13.42 -21.11
CA ASN A 160 -7.66 12.61 -22.20
C ASN A 160 -7.90 11.18 -21.71
N SER A 161 -9.17 10.82 -21.58
CA SER A 161 -9.62 9.50 -21.14
C SER A 161 -10.26 8.69 -22.27
N LEU A 162 -10.01 9.08 -23.53
CA LEU A 162 -10.53 8.39 -24.69
C LEU A 162 -9.52 7.36 -25.21
N PRO A 163 -9.99 6.22 -25.77
CA PRO A 163 -9.14 5.39 -26.61
C PRO A 163 -8.56 6.23 -27.77
N PRO A 164 -7.37 5.90 -28.29
CA PRO A 164 -6.88 6.53 -29.51
C PRO A 164 -7.84 6.28 -30.69
N ALA A 165 -8.24 7.34 -31.40
CA ALA A 165 -9.11 7.21 -32.57
C ALA A 165 -8.46 6.37 -33.69
N ASN A 166 -7.16 6.56 -33.88
CA ASN A 166 -6.33 5.72 -34.76
C ASN A 166 -5.41 4.83 -33.92
N LYS A 167 -5.79 3.55 -33.79
CA LYS A 167 -5.07 2.54 -33.00
C LYS A 167 -3.66 2.27 -33.52
N GLN A 168 -3.50 2.23 -34.85
CA GLN A 168 -2.18 2.02 -35.49
C GLN A 168 -1.25 3.21 -35.25
N ALA A 169 -1.74 4.44 -35.40
CA ALA A 169 -0.93 5.63 -35.13
C ALA A 169 -0.45 5.67 -33.66
N TYR A 170 -1.28 5.21 -32.73
CA TYR A 170 -0.88 5.10 -31.32
C TYR A 170 0.13 3.96 -31.09
N HIS A 171 -0.04 2.81 -31.73
CA HIS A 171 0.97 1.74 -31.74
C HIS A 171 2.33 2.28 -32.19
N ASP A 172 2.36 2.98 -33.32
CA ASP A 172 3.59 3.53 -33.90
C ASP A 172 4.22 4.60 -33.00
N PHE A 173 3.38 5.41 -32.34
CA PHE A 173 3.85 6.36 -31.33
C PHE A 173 4.49 5.68 -30.12
N ILE A 174 3.87 4.64 -29.56
CA ILE A 174 4.45 3.90 -28.43
C ILE A 174 5.76 3.22 -28.84
N LYS A 175 5.81 2.63 -30.04
CA LYS A 175 7.04 2.07 -30.59
C LYS A 175 8.13 3.13 -30.72
N ALA A 176 7.81 4.30 -31.30
CA ALA A 176 8.76 5.41 -31.43
C ALA A 176 9.20 5.98 -30.08
N LEU A 177 8.29 6.06 -29.11
CA LEU A 177 8.59 6.45 -27.73
C LEU A 177 9.60 5.48 -27.11
N MET A 178 9.39 4.18 -27.21
CA MET A 178 10.29 3.18 -26.65
C MET A 178 11.67 3.23 -27.32
N ILE A 179 11.74 3.39 -28.65
CA ILE A 179 13.00 3.63 -29.37
C ILE A 179 13.70 4.86 -28.80
N LYS A 180 12.99 5.97 -28.66
CA LYS A 180 13.57 7.23 -28.17
C LYS A 180 14.07 7.12 -26.72
N LEU A 181 13.38 6.39 -25.85
CA LEU A 181 13.82 6.14 -24.49
C LEU A 181 15.12 5.31 -24.48
N VAL A 182 15.22 4.29 -25.33
CA VAL A 182 16.43 3.45 -25.45
C VAL A 182 17.61 4.24 -26.02
N GLU A 183 17.38 5.06 -27.04
CA GLU A 183 18.41 5.94 -27.62
C GLU A 183 18.94 6.95 -26.59
N THR A 184 18.05 7.51 -25.77
CA THR A 184 18.41 8.55 -24.78
C THR A 184 19.06 7.96 -23.52
N TYR A 185 18.53 6.86 -22.98
CA TYR A 185 18.91 6.34 -21.65
C TYR A 185 19.64 5.00 -21.67
N GLY A 186 19.69 4.32 -22.82
CA GLY A 186 20.26 2.98 -22.97
C GLY A 186 19.30 1.85 -22.59
N LYS A 187 19.45 0.69 -23.25
CA LYS A 187 18.58 -0.48 -23.07
C LYS A 187 18.50 -0.94 -21.60
N GLU A 188 19.63 -1.02 -20.91
CA GLU A 188 19.68 -1.48 -19.51
C GLU A 188 18.84 -0.59 -18.59
N LYS A 189 18.95 0.74 -18.74
CA LYS A 189 18.20 1.69 -17.92
C LYS A 189 16.70 1.60 -18.18
N VAL A 190 16.30 1.48 -19.44
CA VAL A 190 14.88 1.39 -19.81
C VAL A 190 14.28 0.05 -19.37
N LEU A 191 15.03 -1.05 -19.46
CA LEU A 191 14.61 -2.36 -18.96
C LEU A 191 14.50 -2.42 -17.42
N SER A 192 15.13 -1.49 -16.69
CA SER A 192 14.93 -1.39 -15.25
C SER A 192 13.57 -0.76 -14.89
N TRP A 193 12.83 -0.20 -15.85
CA TRP A 193 11.50 0.38 -15.64
C TRP A 193 10.39 -0.61 -15.96
N ARG A 194 9.25 -0.43 -15.30
CA ARG A 194 7.97 -1.09 -15.64
C ARG A 194 7.09 -0.15 -16.45
N PHE A 195 6.32 -0.71 -17.37
CA PHE A 195 5.35 0.04 -18.19
C PHE A 195 3.94 -0.40 -17.86
N ARG A 196 3.11 0.52 -17.37
CA ARG A 196 1.73 0.23 -16.96
C ARG A 196 0.75 0.81 -17.96
N VAL A 197 -0.20 0.01 -18.45
CA VAL A 197 -1.30 0.48 -19.28
C VAL A 197 -2.56 0.67 -18.44
N GLY A 198 -3.17 1.85 -18.53
CA GLY A 198 -4.34 2.23 -17.75
C GLY A 198 -4.04 2.60 -16.30
N SER A 199 -5.06 3.15 -15.64
CA SER A 199 -5.06 3.58 -14.25
C SER A 199 -6.48 3.48 -13.73
N GLU A 200 -6.81 2.49 -12.89
CA GLU A 200 -8.19 2.22 -12.46
C GLU A 200 -9.19 2.30 -13.62
N ILE A 201 -8.93 1.57 -14.71
CA ILE A 201 -9.55 1.88 -16.01
C ILE A 201 -11.09 1.86 -15.98
N GLU A 202 -11.69 1.07 -15.09
CA GLU A 202 -13.13 0.97 -14.92
C GLU A 202 -13.73 2.12 -14.07
N THR A 203 -12.92 3.01 -13.51
CA THR A 203 -13.42 4.21 -12.82
C THR A 203 -13.93 5.23 -13.85
N PRO A 204 -15.16 5.76 -13.73
CA PRO A 204 -15.63 6.81 -14.61
C PRO A 204 -14.65 7.97 -14.70
N GLU A 205 -14.48 8.53 -15.90
CA GLU A 205 -13.52 9.59 -16.23
C GLU A 205 -12.05 9.14 -16.32
N HIS A 206 -11.68 7.90 -15.95
CA HIS A 206 -10.34 7.34 -16.28
C HIS A 206 -10.29 6.76 -17.69
N TRP A 207 -11.42 6.22 -18.16
CA TRP A 207 -11.63 5.70 -19.50
C TRP A 207 -13.08 5.93 -19.89
N TYR A 208 -13.36 6.37 -21.10
CA TYR A 208 -14.73 6.45 -21.63
C TYR A 208 -15.02 5.38 -22.68
N GLY A 209 -14.01 4.63 -23.11
CA GLY A 209 -14.19 3.51 -24.04
C GLY A 209 -14.93 2.33 -23.40
N THR A 210 -15.20 1.32 -24.22
CA THR A 210 -15.74 0.04 -23.76
C THR A 210 -14.66 -0.85 -23.17
N LYS A 211 -15.08 -1.96 -22.55
CA LYS A 211 -14.19 -3.05 -22.13
C LYS A 211 -13.35 -3.57 -23.31
N GLN A 212 -14.01 -3.80 -24.45
CA GLN A 212 -13.34 -4.27 -25.67
C GLN A 212 -12.32 -3.24 -26.18
N ASP A 213 -12.67 -1.95 -26.16
CA ASP A 213 -11.72 -0.89 -26.54
C ASP A 213 -10.46 -0.92 -25.66
N PHE A 214 -10.60 -1.21 -24.37
CA PHE A 214 -9.44 -1.31 -23.47
C PHE A 214 -8.63 -2.58 -23.66
N ILE A 215 -9.28 -3.74 -23.88
CA ILE A 215 -8.59 -5.00 -24.19
C ILE A 215 -7.69 -4.82 -25.42
N GLU A 216 -8.24 -4.24 -26.49
CA GLU A 216 -7.50 -3.95 -27.71
C GLU A 216 -6.41 -2.90 -27.49
N HIS A 217 -6.67 -1.87 -26.69
CA HIS A 217 -5.67 -0.87 -26.33
C HIS A 217 -4.48 -1.47 -25.55
N PHE A 218 -4.75 -2.39 -24.62
CA PHE A 218 -3.71 -3.10 -23.88
C PHE A 218 -2.85 -3.95 -24.82
N ALA A 219 -3.48 -4.80 -25.63
CA ALA A 219 -2.77 -5.66 -26.60
C ALA A 219 -1.92 -4.84 -27.60
N ASN A 220 -2.48 -3.74 -28.10
CA ASN A 220 -1.81 -2.84 -29.03
C ASN A 220 -0.61 -2.13 -28.38
N THR A 221 -0.71 -1.74 -27.11
CA THR A 221 0.38 -1.06 -26.39
C THR A 221 1.46 -2.06 -25.97
N GLU A 222 1.07 -3.25 -25.53
CA GLU A 222 1.96 -4.35 -25.15
C GLU A 222 2.85 -4.77 -26.33
N SER A 223 2.22 -5.03 -27.48
CA SER A 223 2.94 -5.41 -28.70
C SER A 223 3.86 -4.30 -29.20
N ALA A 224 3.45 -3.03 -29.15
CA ALA A 224 4.30 -1.90 -29.50
C ALA A 224 5.56 -1.84 -28.62
N VAL A 225 5.41 -1.98 -27.30
CA VAL A 225 6.54 -1.98 -26.35
C VAL A 225 7.49 -3.16 -26.62
N ARG A 226 6.95 -4.39 -26.71
CA ARG A 226 7.78 -5.58 -26.91
C ARG A 226 8.37 -5.70 -28.31
N SER A 227 7.84 -4.99 -29.30
CA SER A 227 8.47 -4.89 -30.63
C SER A 227 9.84 -4.20 -30.60
N VAL A 228 10.10 -3.41 -29.55
CA VAL A 228 11.38 -2.69 -29.34
C VAL A 228 12.20 -3.37 -28.24
N LEU A 229 11.55 -3.72 -27.13
CA LEU A 229 12.18 -4.36 -25.97
C LEU A 229 11.39 -5.61 -25.57
N PRO A 230 11.68 -6.78 -26.18
CA PRO A 230 10.97 -8.02 -25.89
C PRO A 230 10.95 -8.40 -24.39
N GLU A 231 12.00 -8.02 -23.66
CA GLU A 231 12.19 -8.31 -22.23
C GLU A 231 11.56 -7.27 -21.30
N ALA A 232 10.95 -6.21 -21.82
CA ALA A 232 10.33 -5.17 -21.00
C ALA A 232 9.22 -5.75 -20.11
N LEU A 233 9.14 -5.22 -18.87
CA LEU A 233 8.06 -5.54 -17.95
C LEU A 233 6.86 -4.65 -18.23
N ILE A 234 5.76 -5.25 -18.68
CA ILE A 234 4.53 -4.54 -19.01
C ILE A 234 3.32 -5.21 -18.35
N GLY A 235 2.43 -4.37 -17.86
CA GLY A 235 1.24 -4.80 -17.15
C GLY A 235 0.15 -3.74 -17.20
N LEU A 236 -0.90 -3.94 -16.41
CA LEU A 236 -2.09 -3.12 -16.44
C LEU A 236 -2.59 -2.75 -15.04
N HIS A 237 -3.54 -1.83 -14.93
CA HIS A 237 -4.16 -1.46 -13.65
C HIS A 237 -5.67 -1.30 -13.76
N THR A 238 -6.38 -2.18 -13.07
CA THR A 238 -7.84 -2.26 -13.03
C THR A 238 -8.40 -1.94 -11.64
N ARG A 239 -9.72 -1.82 -11.57
CA ARG A 239 -10.50 -2.03 -10.35
C ARG A 239 -10.53 -3.50 -9.96
N GLU A 240 -10.96 -3.74 -8.73
CA GLU A 240 -11.09 -5.04 -8.09
C GLU A 240 -12.09 -5.99 -8.81
N PRO A 241 -11.96 -7.32 -8.64
CA PRO A 241 -12.94 -8.27 -9.13
C PRO A 241 -14.37 -7.94 -8.66
N GLY A 242 -15.34 -8.06 -9.56
CA GLY A 242 -16.74 -7.77 -9.26
C GLY A 242 -17.07 -6.27 -9.13
N PHE A 243 -16.13 -5.36 -9.40
CA PHE A 243 -16.41 -3.93 -9.45
C PHE A 243 -17.58 -3.63 -10.38
N LEU A 244 -18.54 -2.83 -9.90
CA LEU A 244 -19.66 -2.31 -10.68
C LEU A 244 -20.03 -0.92 -10.18
N LYS A 245 -19.84 0.08 -11.04
CA LYS A 245 -20.30 1.43 -10.74
C LYS A 245 -21.81 1.52 -10.90
N LYS A 246 -22.53 1.54 -9.78
CA LYS A 246 -23.96 1.85 -9.75
C LYS A 246 -24.19 3.33 -10.09
N GLY A 247 -25.15 3.62 -10.97
CA GLY A 247 -25.57 5.00 -11.31
C GLY A 247 -25.87 5.19 -12.79
N LYS A 248 -26.08 6.46 -13.19
CA LYS A 248 -26.42 6.85 -14.57
C LYS A 248 -25.20 7.08 -15.48
N LYS A 249 -23.97 7.05 -14.94
CA LYS A 249 -22.75 7.19 -15.73
C LYS A 249 -22.52 5.90 -16.51
N LEU A 250 -22.61 5.99 -17.82
CA LEU A 250 -22.42 4.91 -18.79
C LEU A 250 -21.42 5.39 -19.84
N ASN A 251 -20.72 4.46 -20.49
CA ASN A 251 -19.85 4.77 -21.61
C ASN A 251 -20.64 5.18 -22.87
N TYR A 252 -19.94 5.45 -23.96
CA TYR A 252 -20.55 5.90 -25.22
C TYR A 252 -21.50 4.87 -25.85
N LYS A 253 -21.33 3.57 -25.59
CA LYS A 253 -22.27 2.49 -26.00
C LYS A 253 -23.41 2.27 -25.02
N GLY A 254 -23.45 3.03 -23.92
CA GLY A 254 -24.46 2.88 -22.88
C GLY A 254 -24.24 1.72 -21.95
N GLU A 255 -23.03 1.18 -21.89
CA GLU A 255 -22.66 0.11 -20.98
C GLU A 255 -22.26 0.69 -19.61
N PRO A 256 -22.54 -0.02 -18.51
CA PRO A 256 -22.06 0.37 -17.19
C PRO A 256 -20.55 0.17 -17.07
N PHE A 257 -19.94 0.98 -16.22
CA PHE A 257 -18.56 0.77 -15.79
C PHE A 257 -18.50 -0.41 -14.81
N ALA A 258 -17.92 -1.52 -15.25
CA ALA A 258 -17.81 -2.78 -14.51
C ALA A 258 -16.43 -3.40 -14.71
N SER A 259 -16.01 -4.30 -13.83
CA SER A 259 -14.69 -4.96 -13.87
C SER A 259 -14.38 -5.57 -15.24
N PHE A 260 -13.15 -5.36 -15.72
CA PHE A 260 -12.67 -5.92 -17.00
C PHE A 260 -11.82 -7.18 -16.81
N ILE A 261 -11.63 -7.62 -15.57
CA ILE A 261 -10.63 -8.63 -15.19
C ILE A 261 -10.81 -9.95 -15.93
N GLU A 262 -12.01 -10.54 -15.92
CA GLU A 262 -12.23 -11.88 -16.49
C GLU A 262 -11.93 -11.92 -17.99
N ASP A 263 -12.48 -10.96 -18.75
CA ASP A 263 -12.25 -10.88 -20.20
C ASP A 263 -10.80 -10.53 -20.55
N LEU A 264 -10.12 -9.71 -19.74
CA LEU A 264 -8.70 -9.43 -19.95
C LEU A 264 -7.84 -10.68 -19.74
N ILE A 265 -8.11 -11.50 -18.71
CA ILE A 265 -7.41 -12.78 -18.52
C ILE A 265 -7.69 -13.71 -19.69
N ASP A 266 -8.96 -13.86 -20.06
CA ASP A 266 -9.39 -14.73 -21.15
C ASP A 266 -8.75 -14.35 -22.48
N TYR A 267 -8.74 -13.05 -22.80
CA TYR A 267 -8.14 -12.53 -24.01
C TYR A 267 -6.62 -12.70 -24.01
N ASN A 268 -5.95 -12.39 -22.89
CA ASN A 268 -4.50 -12.54 -22.79
C ASN A 268 -4.09 -14.01 -22.96
N TYR A 269 -4.82 -14.93 -22.33
CA TYR A 269 -4.60 -16.37 -22.48
C TYR A 269 -4.81 -16.83 -23.93
N ALA A 270 -5.92 -16.45 -24.55
CA ALA A 270 -6.28 -16.87 -25.91
C ALA A 270 -5.31 -16.32 -26.98
N ASN A 271 -4.68 -15.17 -26.73
CA ASN A 271 -3.78 -14.49 -27.67
C ASN A 271 -2.31 -14.55 -27.26
N ASN A 272 -1.97 -15.32 -26.21
CA ASN A 272 -0.62 -15.44 -25.67
C ASN A 272 0.05 -14.08 -25.34
N ILE A 273 -0.74 -13.15 -24.79
CA ILE A 273 -0.27 -11.82 -24.37
C ILE A 273 0.27 -11.92 -22.95
N LYS A 274 1.53 -11.51 -22.77
CA LYS A 274 2.20 -11.59 -21.48
C LYS A 274 1.98 -10.31 -20.67
N CYS A 275 1.21 -10.43 -19.59
CA CYS A 275 1.07 -9.42 -18.55
C CYS A 275 2.01 -9.76 -17.38
N ASP A 276 3.13 -9.04 -17.21
CA ASP A 276 4.14 -9.35 -16.17
C ASP A 276 3.66 -8.96 -14.76
N PHE A 277 2.73 -8.00 -14.69
CA PHE A 277 2.15 -7.54 -13.44
C PHE A 277 0.74 -7.00 -13.59
N TRP A 278 -0.05 -7.11 -12.53
CA TRP A 278 -1.41 -6.62 -12.45
C TRP A 278 -1.58 -5.67 -11.27
N GLY A 279 -2.00 -4.44 -11.56
CA GLY A 279 -2.27 -3.42 -10.57
C GLY A 279 -3.74 -3.43 -10.16
N LEU A 280 -3.99 -3.28 -8.86
CA LEU A 280 -5.29 -2.97 -8.29
C LEU A 280 -5.19 -1.71 -7.42
N SER A 281 -6.33 -1.13 -7.07
CA SER A 281 -6.40 -0.05 -6.07
C SER A 281 -7.13 -0.50 -4.82
N ASN A 282 -6.71 0.01 -3.67
CA ASN A 282 -7.49 -0.14 -2.46
C ASN A 282 -7.24 1.04 -1.51
N TYR A 283 -8.22 1.92 -1.41
CA TYR A 283 -8.24 2.99 -0.41
C TYR A 283 -8.99 2.49 0.81
N ILE A 284 -8.50 2.82 2.00
CA ILE A 284 -9.08 2.38 3.26
C ILE A 284 -9.66 3.58 3.98
N THR A 285 -10.98 3.72 3.98
CA THR A 285 -11.67 4.68 4.83
C THR A 285 -11.80 4.09 6.22
N ILE A 286 -11.14 4.68 7.21
CA ILE A 286 -11.07 4.08 8.55
C ILE A 286 -12.42 4.00 9.26
N ASP A 287 -13.46 4.71 8.84
CA ASP A 287 -14.80 4.59 9.43
C ASP A 287 -15.67 3.52 8.73
N ASP A 288 -15.24 3.01 7.57
CA ASP A 288 -15.90 1.91 6.88
C ASP A 288 -15.37 0.54 7.36
N THR A 289 -16.27 -0.29 7.91
CA THR A 289 -15.94 -1.61 8.46
C THR A 289 -15.47 -2.60 7.39
N GLU A 290 -16.01 -2.54 6.17
CA GLU A 290 -15.61 -3.41 5.07
C GLU A 290 -14.23 -3.03 4.53
N ASP A 291 -13.93 -1.73 4.51
CA ASP A 291 -12.58 -1.23 4.19
C ASP A 291 -11.57 -1.75 5.21
N ARG A 292 -11.92 -1.71 6.49
CA ARG A 292 -11.08 -2.12 7.62
C ARG A 292 -10.83 -3.64 7.75
N ASP A 293 -11.67 -4.49 7.20
CA ASP A 293 -11.52 -5.95 7.30
C ASP A 293 -10.31 -6.48 6.48
N MET A 294 -9.12 -6.45 7.10
CA MET A 294 -7.86 -6.89 6.49
C MET A 294 -7.80 -8.42 6.26
N ARG A 295 -8.51 -9.21 7.07
CA ARG A 295 -8.49 -10.68 7.00
C ARG A 295 -9.15 -11.19 5.73
N SER A 296 -10.22 -10.53 5.27
CA SER A 296 -10.91 -10.93 4.05
C SER A 296 -10.37 -10.28 2.76
N LYS A 297 -9.44 -9.32 2.84
CA LYS A 297 -8.91 -8.65 1.65
C LYS A 297 -8.32 -9.61 0.64
N TYR A 298 -7.56 -10.62 1.08
CA TYR A 298 -7.03 -11.64 0.19
C TYR A 298 -8.13 -12.34 -0.61
N SER A 299 -9.11 -12.92 0.10
CA SER A 299 -10.16 -13.72 -0.54
C SER A 299 -11.12 -12.90 -1.40
N LYS A 300 -11.34 -11.62 -1.07
CA LYS A 300 -12.25 -10.73 -1.81
C LYS A 300 -11.60 -10.07 -3.03
N ILE A 301 -10.36 -9.58 -2.89
CA ILE A 301 -9.73 -8.71 -3.89
C ILE A 301 -8.78 -9.50 -4.80
N PHE A 302 -7.99 -10.42 -4.24
CA PHE A 302 -6.86 -11.03 -4.94
C PHE A 302 -7.14 -12.46 -5.39
N ALA A 303 -7.75 -13.27 -4.53
CA ALA A 303 -8.02 -14.68 -4.81
C ALA A 303 -8.89 -14.89 -6.08
N PRO A 304 -9.94 -14.08 -6.36
CA PRO A 304 -10.75 -14.28 -7.57
C PRO A 304 -9.94 -14.11 -8.87
N LEU A 305 -8.94 -13.22 -8.85
CA LEU A 305 -8.00 -13.03 -9.96
C LEU A 305 -7.06 -14.23 -10.09
N ILE A 306 -6.38 -14.59 -9.00
CA ILE A 306 -5.32 -15.61 -8.96
C ILE A 306 -5.87 -17.02 -9.22
N ASN A 307 -7.08 -17.31 -8.75
CA ASN A 307 -7.69 -18.63 -8.87
C ASN A 307 -8.35 -18.85 -10.25
N ASN A 308 -8.36 -17.86 -11.13
CA ASN A 308 -8.83 -18.05 -12.50
C ASN A 308 -7.92 -19.10 -13.19
N PRO A 309 -8.46 -20.16 -13.82
CA PRO A 309 -7.65 -21.23 -14.41
C PRO A 309 -6.76 -20.78 -15.57
N LYS A 310 -7.04 -19.61 -16.15
CA LYS A 310 -6.25 -18.98 -17.22
C LYS A 310 -5.30 -17.89 -16.70
N TRP A 311 -5.25 -17.68 -15.39
CA TRP A 311 -4.30 -16.77 -14.76
C TRP A 311 -2.87 -17.25 -15.04
N ASN A 312 -1.98 -16.33 -15.45
CA ASN A 312 -0.57 -16.65 -15.56
C ASN A 312 0.09 -16.59 -14.17
N PRO A 313 0.59 -17.70 -13.63
CA PRO A 313 1.20 -17.72 -12.29
C PRO A 313 2.50 -16.92 -12.17
N GLU A 314 3.12 -16.52 -13.29
CA GLU A 314 4.29 -15.63 -13.30
C GLU A 314 3.90 -14.15 -13.13
N THR A 315 2.62 -13.80 -13.35
CA THR A 315 2.13 -12.43 -13.19
C THR A 315 2.15 -12.03 -11.71
N THR A 316 2.83 -10.94 -11.41
CA THR A 316 2.84 -10.36 -10.06
C THR A 316 1.65 -9.44 -9.84
N ILE A 317 1.27 -9.19 -8.58
CA ILE A 317 0.15 -8.32 -8.23
C ILE A 317 0.62 -7.24 -7.26
N ASP A 318 0.24 -6.01 -7.58
CA ASP A 318 0.53 -4.82 -6.78
C ASP A 318 -0.75 -4.06 -6.45
N LEU A 319 -0.78 -3.44 -5.26
CA LEU A 319 -1.71 -2.35 -5.00
C LEU A 319 -1.06 -1.06 -5.50
N MET A 320 -1.44 -0.62 -6.69
CA MET A 320 -0.82 0.53 -7.35
C MET A 320 -1.36 1.87 -6.86
N GLU A 321 -2.46 1.87 -6.11
CA GLU A 321 -2.95 3.04 -5.39
C GLU A 321 -3.50 2.65 -4.02
N TYR A 322 -2.93 3.24 -2.98
CA TYR A 322 -3.31 2.99 -1.59
C TYR A 322 -3.13 4.24 -0.72
N SER A 323 -4.10 4.45 0.18
CA SER A 323 -4.00 5.32 1.36
C SER A 323 -4.97 4.85 2.45
N THR A 324 -4.57 5.02 3.71
CA THR A 324 -5.47 4.94 4.86
C THR A 324 -5.95 6.34 5.22
N VAL A 325 -7.26 6.60 5.10
CA VAL A 325 -7.85 7.94 5.21
C VAL A 325 -8.98 7.98 6.24
N THR A 326 -9.22 9.16 6.82
CA THR A 326 -10.46 9.46 7.53
C THR A 326 -11.59 9.81 6.57
N THR A 327 -11.26 10.44 5.43
CA THR A 327 -12.24 10.73 4.38
C THR A 327 -11.57 10.89 3.02
N MET A 328 -12.28 10.49 1.97
CA MET A 328 -11.93 10.78 0.58
C MET A 328 -12.31 12.21 0.17
N ASN A 329 -13.17 12.89 0.94
CA ASN A 329 -13.73 14.21 0.64
C ASN A 329 -13.56 15.14 1.85
N GLY A 330 -12.42 15.84 1.93
CA GLY A 330 -12.17 16.79 3.02
C GLY A 330 -13.11 18.01 2.97
N ALA A 331 -13.57 18.48 4.12
CA ALA A 331 -14.52 19.58 4.25
C ALA A 331 -14.02 20.95 3.72
N ASP A 332 -12.72 21.11 3.47
CA ASP A 332 -12.14 22.36 2.94
C ASP A 332 -12.19 22.48 1.41
N GLY A 333 -12.84 21.54 0.72
CA GLY A 333 -12.99 21.56 -0.74
C GLY A 333 -11.69 21.33 -1.52
N ARG A 334 -10.55 21.09 -0.86
CA ARG A 334 -9.23 20.90 -1.52
C ARG A 334 -9.03 19.51 -2.14
N GLY A 335 -10.10 18.74 -2.33
CA GLY A 335 -10.02 17.41 -2.95
C GLY A 335 -9.29 16.36 -2.11
N VAL A 336 -8.96 15.26 -2.80
CA VAL A 336 -9.05 13.87 -2.34
C VAL A 336 -8.06 13.51 -1.23
N LEU A 337 -8.54 12.76 -0.23
CA LEU A 337 -7.79 12.11 0.86
C LEU A 337 -7.40 13.04 2.03
N VAL A 338 -7.95 12.77 3.22
CA VAL A 338 -7.39 13.19 4.51
C VAL A 338 -6.82 11.94 5.17
N ASN A 339 -5.48 11.78 5.14
CA ASN A 339 -4.83 10.60 5.72
C ASN A 339 -5.11 10.49 7.22
N CYS A 340 -5.29 9.25 7.70
CA CYS A 340 -5.27 8.95 9.13
C CYS A 340 -3.83 9.01 9.65
N GLU A 341 -3.61 9.61 10.82
CA GLU A 341 -2.27 9.75 11.45
C GLU A 341 -2.27 9.25 12.92
N THR A 342 -3.22 8.37 13.26
CA THR A 342 -3.32 7.74 14.58
C THR A 342 -2.87 6.28 14.54
N SER A 343 -2.71 5.67 15.71
CA SER A 343 -2.30 4.25 15.85
C SER A 343 -3.21 3.25 15.10
N HIS A 344 -4.43 3.63 14.73
CA HIS A 344 -5.27 2.83 13.82
C HIS A 344 -4.58 2.55 12.48
N ARG A 345 -3.98 3.58 11.87
CA ARG A 345 -3.26 3.43 10.60
C ARG A 345 -2.04 2.54 10.77
N ASP A 346 -1.27 2.75 11.84
CA ASP A 346 -0.08 1.94 12.13
C ASP A 346 -0.40 0.44 12.13
N ILE A 347 -1.47 0.05 12.83
CA ILE A 347 -1.83 -1.37 12.95
C ILE A 347 -2.52 -1.90 11.69
N LEU A 348 -3.33 -1.08 11.03
CA LEU A 348 -3.96 -1.47 9.78
C LEU A 348 -2.92 -1.74 8.69
N GLU A 349 -1.94 -0.85 8.51
CA GLU A 349 -0.86 -1.06 7.54
C GLU A 349 0.02 -2.27 7.93
N LEU A 350 0.24 -2.54 9.21
CA LEU A 350 0.92 -3.78 9.65
C LEU A 350 0.12 -5.04 9.31
N ALA A 351 -1.19 -5.04 9.57
CA ALA A 351 -2.06 -6.17 9.24
C ALA A 351 -2.09 -6.41 7.72
N TYR A 352 -2.14 -5.34 6.93
CA TYR A 352 -2.09 -5.43 5.47
C TYR A 352 -0.72 -5.96 4.99
N SER A 353 0.37 -5.52 5.62
CA SER A 353 1.72 -6.02 5.34
C SER A 353 1.81 -7.52 5.56
N ASN A 354 1.29 -8.00 6.70
CA ASN A 354 1.27 -9.42 7.02
C ASN A 354 0.47 -10.22 5.99
N MET A 355 -0.68 -9.71 5.52
CA MET A 355 -1.45 -10.34 4.44
C MET A 355 -0.62 -10.48 3.15
N PHE A 356 0.10 -9.43 2.75
CA PHE A 356 1.01 -9.49 1.60
C PHE A 356 2.10 -10.55 1.78
N TYR A 357 2.74 -10.61 2.94
CA TYR A 357 3.77 -11.62 3.21
C TYR A 357 3.25 -13.06 3.29
N LYS A 358 1.99 -13.24 3.72
CA LYS A 358 1.30 -14.54 3.73
C LYS A 358 0.98 -15.05 2.33
N ASN A 359 0.91 -14.16 1.33
CA ASN A 359 0.55 -14.50 -0.04
C ASN A 359 1.60 -14.09 -1.08
N ARG A 360 2.86 -13.88 -0.65
CA ARG A 360 3.97 -13.49 -1.52
C ARG A 360 4.30 -14.56 -2.57
N ASP A 361 4.14 -15.82 -2.20
CA ASP A 361 4.28 -16.99 -3.08
C ASP A 361 3.20 -17.06 -4.17
N LYS A 362 2.11 -16.31 -4.00
CA LYS A 362 1.01 -16.18 -4.97
C LYS A 362 1.10 -14.89 -5.79
N GLY A 363 2.25 -14.22 -5.76
CA GLY A 363 2.54 -13.06 -6.61
C GLY A 363 2.26 -11.69 -6.00
N LEU A 364 1.78 -11.55 -4.75
CA LEU A 364 1.63 -10.21 -4.13
C LEU A 364 3.01 -9.60 -3.81
N ARG A 365 3.32 -8.41 -4.36
CA ARG A 365 4.67 -7.82 -4.27
C ARG A 365 4.73 -6.46 -3.59
N PHE A 366 3.95 -5.47 -4.02
CA PHE A 366 4.13 -4.09 -3.59
C PHE A 366 2.81 -3.36 -3.32
N ILE A 367 2.89 -2.34 -2.48
CA ILE A 367 1.82 -1.39 -2.17
C ILE A 367 2.34 0.03 -2.39
N TYR A 368 1.72 0.75 -3.31
CA TYR A 368 2.15 2.07 -3.73
C TYR A 368 1.34 3.12 -2.98
N ARG A 369 2.02 3.85 -2.10
CA ARG A 369 1.38 4.81 -1.19
C ARG A 369 1.33 6.20 -1.80
N TRP A 370 0.17 6.85 -1.69
CA TRP A 370 0.06 8.29 -1.87
C TRP A 370 0.67 9.05 -0.68
N SER A 371 0.88 10.36 -0.88
CA SER A 371 1.37 11.28 0.17
C SER A 371 2.79 11.02 0.71
N ASN A 372 3.67 10.39 -0.07
CA ASN A 372 5.10 10.19 0.27
C ASN A 372 6.01 11.34 -0.20
N GLY A 373 5.59 12.58 0.04
CA GLY A 373 6.41 13.76 -0.29
C GLY A 373 7.63 13.91 0.63
N ILE A 374 8.53 14.84 0.29
CA ILE A 374 9.67 15.22 1.14
C ILE A 374 9.17 15.59 2.55
N GLY A 375 9.84 15.08 3.58
CA GLY A 375 9.50 15.32 4.99
C GLY A 375 8.36 14.45 5.54
N SER A 376 7.76 13.56 4.73
CA SER A 376 6.90 12.49 5.24
C SER A 376 7.72 11.40 5.94
N GLU A 377 7.06 10.58 6.76
CA GLU A 377 7.70 9.47 7.47
C GLU A 377 6.83 8.22 7.41
N ASP A 378 7.45 7.06 7.59
CA ASP A 378 6.70 5.82 7.75
C ASP A 378 5.98 5.80 9.10
N PRO A 379 4.78 5.18 9.17
CA PRO A 379 4.17 4.86 10.46
C PRO A 379 5.13 4.03 11.31
N ALA A 380 5.00 4.13 12.63
CA ALA A 380 5.88 3.48 13.59
C ALA A 380 5.95 1.96 13.36
N GLY A 381 4.82 1.33 13.04
CA GLY A 381 4.78 -0.11 12.72
C GLY A 381 5.63 -0.46 11.51
N ILE A 382 5.54 0.33 10.43
CA ILE A 382 6.31 0.11 9.20
C ILE A 382 7.81 0.37 9.43
N LYS A 383 8.17 1.33 10.28
CA LYS A 383 9.58 1.52 10.69
C LYS A 383 10.15 0.28 11.38
N GLU A 384 9.39 -0.34 12.29
CA GLU A 384 9.83 -1.56 12.97
C GLU A 384 9.87 -2.78 12.05
N LEU A 385 8.94 -2.87 11.11
CA LEU A 385 8.95 -3.90 10.07
C LEU A 385 10.16 -3.77 9.14
N LYS A 386 10.60 -2.54 8.83
CA LYS A 386 11.81 -2.29 8.02
C LYS A 386 13.09 -2.80 8.68
N ASN A 387 13.13 -2.86 10.01
CA ASN A 387 14.25 -3.48 10.74
C ASN A 387 14.29 -5.01 10.57
N MET A 388 13.24 -5.62 9.99
CA MET A 388 13.15 -7.07 9.74
C MET A 388 13.42 -7.44 8.27
N LEU A 389 13.79 -6.49 7.41
CA LEU A 389 14.07 -6.76 6.00
C LEU A 389 15.22 -7.77 5.84
N GLY A 390 15.05 -8.72 4.92
CA GLY A 390 16.00 -9.80 4.67
C GLY A 390 15.90 -10.98 5.65
N LEU A 391 15.22 -10.84 6.79
CA LEU A 391 14.97 -11.96 7.68
C LEU A 391 14.03 -12.98 7.02
N ILE A 392 14.28 -14.26 7.29
CA ILE A 392 13.47 -15.37 6.75
C ILE A 392 12.17 -15.45 7.54
N ARG A 393 11.03 -15.20 6.88
CA ARG A 393 9.71 -15.31 7.51
C ARG A 393 9.34 -16.77 7.77
N TYR A 394 8.60 -17.01 8.84
CA TYR A 394 7.93 -18.27 9.11
C TYR A 394 6.42 -18.10 9.24
N GLU A 395 5.68 -19.17 8.98
CA GLU A 395 4.22 -19.18 9.10
C GLU A 395 3.78 -19.08 10.56
N THR A 396 2.78 -18.23 10.80
CA THR A 396 2.25 -17.96 12.14
C THR A 396 1.02 -18.81 12.40
N SER A 397 1.00 -19.51 13.54
CA SER A 397 -0.19 -20.16 14.08
C SER A 397 -0.75 -19.33 15.23
N VAL A 398 -2.07 -19.16 15.25
CA VAL A 398 -2.80 -18.49 16.32
C VAL A 398 -3.71 -19.52 16.99
N ILE A 399 -3.55 -19.71 18.29
CA ILE A 399 -4.32 -20.69 19.09
C ILE A 399 -5.08 -19.95 20.18
N GLY A 400 -6.34 -20.32 20.40
CA GLY A 400 -7.21 -19.70 21.39
C GLY A 400 -7.97 -18.49 20.84
N ASN A 401 -8.66 -17.76 21.72
CA ASN A 401 -9.51 -16.63 21.36
C ASN A 401 -9.18 -15.42 22.24
N PRO A 402 -9.32 -14.18 21.74
CA PRO A 402 -9.23 -12.98 22.58
C PRO A 402 -10.37 -12.91 23.61
N ASN A 403 -10.18 -12.14 24.69
CA ASN A 403 -11.27 -11.81 25.61
C ASN A 403 -12.30 -10.93 24.91
N THR A 404 -11.80 -9.95 24.14
CA THR A 404 -12.63 -9.15 23.25
C THR A 404 -12.79 -9.91 21.93
N SER A 405 -13.95 -10.53 21.72
CA SER A 405 -14.20 -11.40 20.54
C SER A 405 -13.96 -10.75 19.18
N THR A 406 -13.99 -9.41 19.11
CA THR A 406 -13.74 -8.63 17.88
C THR A 406 -12.28 -8.22 17.69
N ASN A 407 -11.40 -8.50 18.66
CA ASN A 407 -9.97 -8.27 18.50
C ASN A 407 -9.36 -9.28 17.55
N GLU A 408 -8.40 -8.79 16.77
CA GLU A 408 -7.75 -9.52 15.72
C GLU A 408 -6.24 -9.47 15.93
N MET A 409 -5.71 -10.53 16.55
CA MET A 409 -4.28 -10.66 16.80
C MET A 409 -3.61 -11.57 15.80
N ASP A 410 -2.38 -11.21 15.45
CA ASP A 410 -1.50 -11.99 14.58
C ASP A 410 -0.05 -11.56 14.83
N ALA A 411 0.89 -12.23 14.19
CA ALA A 411 2.30 -11.89 14.27
C ALA A 411 3.06 -12.17 12.97
N ILE A 412 4.19 -11.48 12.82
CA ILE A 412 5.23 -11.77 11.83
C ILE A 412 6.41 -12.35 12.60
N PHE A 413 6.66 -13.64 12.44
CA PHE A 413 7.85 -14.31 12.95
C PHE A 413 8.92 -14.36 11.86
N ALA A 414 10.14 -13.97 12.19
CA ALA A 414 11.27 -14.08 11.29
C ALA A 414 12.57 -14.43 12.02
N ARG A 415 13.51 -15.06 11.30
CA ARG A 415 14.84 -15.36 11.82
C ARG A 415 15.94 -14.90 10.87
N ASN A 416 17.10 -14.60 11.44
CA ASN A 416 18.30 -14.40 10.65
C ASN A 416 18.71 -15.72 9.97
N ALA A 417 19.16 -15.66 8.72
CA ALA A 417 19.51 -16.85 7.95
C ALA A 417 20.79 -17.55 8.44
N THR A 418 21.66 -16.81 9.14
CA THR A 418 23.02 -17.25 9.52
C THR A 418 23.30 -17.17 11.01
N LYS A 419 22.49 -16.40 11.74
CA LYS A 419 22.62 -16.22 13.19
C LYS A 419 21.37 -16.75 13.87
N ASN A 420 21.53 -17.18 15.12
CA ASN A 420 20.42 -17.59 15.98
C ASN A 420 19.69 -16.37 16.57
N GLU A 421 19.38 -15.38 15.73
CA GLU A 421 18.66 -14.16 16.08
C GLU A 421 17.24 -14.24 15.53
N TYR A 422 16.26 -13.86 16.34
CA TYR A 422 14.84 -13.99 16.02
C TYR A 422 14.11 -12.68 16.29
N ASP A 423 13.24 -12.29 15.37
CA ASP A 423 12.37 -11.13 15.50
C ASP A 423 10.92 -11.59 15.47
N VAL A 424 10.10 -11.02 16.36
CA VAL A 424 8.66 -11.23 16.37
C VAL A 424 7.97 -9.89 16.44
N LEU A 425 7.14 -9.56 15.45
CA LEU A 425 6.29 -8.37 15.48
C LEU A 425 4.84 -8.80 15.65
N VAL A 426 4.28 -8.53 16.83
CA VAL A 426 2.91 -8.86 17.20
C VAL A 426 2.04 -7.62 17.09
N TYR A 427 0.79 -7.76 16.63
CA TYR A 427 -0.17 -6.67 16.63
C TYR A 427 -1.57 -7.12 17.07
N ASN A 428 -2.35 -6.17 17.58
CA ASN A 428 -3.76 -6.36 17.94
C ASN A 428 -4.62 -5.30 17.24
N TYR A 429 -5.46 -5.76 16.33
CA TYR A 429 -6.34 -4.95 15.49
C TYR A 429 -7.81 -5.15 15.85
N ASN A 430 -8.71 -4.28 15.39
CA ASN A 430 -10.15 -4.51 15.48
C ASN A 430 -10.83 -3.91 14.24
N SER A 431 -11.35 -4.77 13.37
CA SER A 431 -12.05 -4.32 12.16
C SER A 431 -13.43 -3.74 12.47
N ASN A 432 -14.09 -4.23 13.52
CA ASN A 432 -15.48 -3.93 13.85
C ASN A 432 -15.67 -2.58 14.56
N SER A 433 -14.65 -2.05 15.22
CA SER A 433 -14.75 -0.83 16.02
C SER A 433 -13.40 -0.12 16.10
N LEU A 434 -13.41 1.22 16.00
CA LEU A 434 -12.24 2.07 16.24
C LEU A 434 -12.03 2.39 17.73
N ASP A 435 -12.88 1.89 18.62
CA ASP A 435 -12.72 2.16 20.04
C ASP A 435 -11.53 1.39 20.60
N TYR A 436 -10.76 2.07 21.46
CA TYR A 436 -9.69 1.42 22.20
C TYR A 436 -10.27 0.48 23.25
N ARG A 437 -9.84 -0.78 23.21
CA ARG A 437 -10.22 -1.88 24.12
C ARG A 437 -9.10 -2.17 25.11
N ASN A 438 -9.45 -2.95 26.14
CA ASN A 438 -8.50 -3.40 27.16
C ASN A 438 -7.40 -4.27 26.54
N SER A 439 -6.27 -4.35 27.25
CA SER A 439 -5.16 -5.23 26.87
C SER A 439 -5.59 -6.70 26.85
N GLU A 440 -5.11 -7.44 25.87
CA GLU A 440 -5.28 -8.90 25.78
C GLU A 440 -4.02 -9.59 26.30
N PRO A 441 -4.11 -10.53 27.28
CA PRO A 441 -2.97 -11.34 27.69
C PRO A 441 -2.65 -12.38 26.62
N ILE A 442 -1.40 -12.39 26.14
CA ILE A 442 -0.95 -13.27 25.06
C ILE A 442 0.31 -14.04 25.44
N VAL A 443 0.52 -15.15 24.73
CA VAL A 443 1.78 -15.90 24.70
C VAL A 443 2.43 -15.74 23.35
N VAL A 444 3.67 -15.26 23.31
CA VAL A 444 4.55 -15.35 22.16
C VAL A 444 5.46 -16.54 22.34
N SER A 445 5.48 -17.45 21.38
CA SER A 445 6.24 -18.68 21.50
C SER A 445 6.80 -19.14 20.17
N PHE A 446 7.97 -19.79 20.19
CA PHE A 446 8.52 -20.43 19.01
C PHE A 446 9.44 -21.59 19.37
N ILE A 447 9.56 -22.53 18.43
CA ILE A 447 10.51 -23.64 18.54
C ILE A 447 11.82 -23.28 17.83
N THR A 448 12.94 -23.67 18.43
CA THR A 448 14.30 -23.56 17.87
C THR A 448 15.02 -24.89 17.91
N ASP A 449 16.13 -25.00 17.18
CA ASP A 449 17.06 -26.12 17.23
C ASP A 449 18.05 -26.04 18.42
N LEU A 450 18.00 -24.97 19.21
CA LEU A 450 18.86 -24.80 20.38
C LEU A 450 18.56 -25.86 21.45
N PRO A 451 19.59 -26.34 22.19
CA PRO A 451 19.39 -27.29 23.29
C PRO A 451 18.47 -26.75 24.38
N VAL A 452 17.72 -27.64 25.03
CA VAL A 452 16.92 -27.30 26.23
C VAL A 452 17.83 -26.72 27.31
N GLY A 453 17.36 -25.69 28.01
CA GLY A 453 18.15 -25.00 29.03
C GLY A 453 19.05 -23.89 28.47
N THR A 454 19.08 -23.70 27.14
CA THR A 454 19.77 -22.56 26.52
C THR A 454 19.14 -21.25 27.03
N LYS A 455 19.99 -20.34 27.51
CA LYS A 455 19.59 -18.98 27.89
C LYS A 455 19.59 -18.08 26.66
N LEU A 456 18.45 -17.48 26.37
CA LEU A 456 18.31 -16.41 25.39
C LEU A 456 18.10 -15.08 26.11
N TYR A 457 18.54 -14.01 25.47
CA TYR A 457 18.24 -12.64 25.83
C TYR A 457 17.17 -12.10 24.91
N TYR A 458 16.23 -11.34 25.45
CA TYR A 458 15.23 -10.65 24.66
C TYR A 458 14.94 -9.26 25.17
N ARG A 459 14.54 -8.37 24.27
CA ARG A 459 13.96 -7.06 24.59
C ARG A 459 12.71 -6.87 23.77
N SER A 460 11.84 -5.97 24.22
CA SER A 460 10.63 -5.64 23.48
C SER A 460 10.35 -4.14 23.44
N LYS A 461 9.62 -3.72 22.41
CA LYS A 461 9.19 -2.34 22.16
C LYS A 461 7.71 -2.33 21.82
N SER A 462 6.90 -1.68 22.65
CA SER A 462 5.46 -1.55 22.44
C SER A 462 5.12 -0.17 21.88
N TYR A 463 4.13 -0.10 20.98
CA TYR A 463 3.59 1.15 20.46
C TYR A 463 2.07 1.08 20.36
N GLY A 464 1.37 2.12 20.78
CA GLY A 464 -0.06 2.29 20.55
C GLY A 464 -0.51 3.74 20.74
N LYS A 465 -1.78 3.95 21.11
CA LYS A 465 -2.36 5.29 21.37
C LYS A 465 -1.49 6.20 22.21
N ALA A 466 -0.97 5.67 23.32
CA ALA A 466 -0.16 6.42 24.26
C ALA A 466 1.19 6.87 23.68
N ASN A 467 1.65 6.29 22.57
CA ASN A 467 2.91 6.64 21.92
C ASN A 467 2.74 7.51 20.67
N ASN A 468 1.53 7.56 20.10
CA ASN A 468 1.27 8.34 18.89
C ASN A 468 1.28 9.85 19.18
N LYS A 469 2.07 10.62 18.43
CA LYS A 469 2.28 12.06 18.65
C LYS A 469 0.99 12.86 18.54
N LEU A 470 0.18 12.62 17.51
CA LEU A 470 -1.10 13.34 17.31
C LEU A 470 -2.05 13.05 18.47
N GLN A 471 -2.18 11.79 18.84
CA GLN A 471 -3.08 11.39 19.92
C GLN A 471 -2.67 11.96 21.27
N ASN A 472 -1.36 12.00 21.59
CA ASN A 472 -0.85 12.66 22.79
C ASN A 472 -1.09 14.17 22.77
N PHE A 473 -0.84 14.83 21.63
CA PHE A 473 -1.08 16.26 21.48
C PHE A 473 -2.54 16.61 21.76
N LEU A 474 -3.47 15.84 21.22
CA LEU A 474 -4.91 16.11 21.33
C LEU A 474 -5.52 15.87 22.71
N VAL A 475 -4.83 15.19 23.64
CA VAL A 475 -5.32 15.00 25.02
C VAL A 475 -5.65 16.34 25.68
N ASN A 476 -4.77 17.33 25.51
CA ASN A 476 -4.92 18.66 26.11
C ASN A 476 -5.18 19.78 25.08
N ASN A 477 -5.34 19.42 23.79
CA ASN A 477 -5.42 20.39 22.69
C ASN A 477 -6.49 20.02 21.65
N SER A 478 -7.54 19.31 22.06
CA SER A 478 -8.63 18.86 21.17
C SER A 478 -9.38 20.03 20.52
N ASN A 479 -9.42 21.20 21.17
CA ASN A 479 -10.01 22.43 20.67
C ASN A 479 -9.33 23.01 19.42
N TYR A 480 -8.15 22.50 19.03
CA TYR A 480 -7.49 22.90 17.78
C TYR A 480 -7.97 22.13 16.56
N VAL A 481 -8.76 21.07 16.71
CA VAL A 481 -9.37 20.38 15.57
C VAL A 481 -10.43 21.30 14.97
N LYS A 482 -10.38 21.53 13.65
CA LYS A 482 -11.38 22.32 12.92
C LYS A 482 -12.74 21.63 13.01
N SER A 483 -13.83 22.41 12.95
CA SER A 483 -15.17 21.85 12.76
C SER A 483 -15.18 20.96 11.51
N ASP A 484 -15.99 19.90 11.54
CA ASP A 484 -16.23 18.99 10.41
C ASP A 484 -15.01 18.15 9.95
N PHE A 485 -13.91 18.17 10.72
CA PHE A 485 -12.77 17.28 10.51
C PHE A 485 -12.67 16.21 11.60
N ASP A 486 -12.33 15.00 11.19
CA ASP A 486 -12.02 13.92 12.13
C ASP A 486 -10.66 14.16 12.82
N ASN A 487 -10.63 14.02 14.15
CA ASN A 487 -9.44 14.23 14.98
C ASN A 487 -8.30 13.22 14.76
N LYS A 488 -8.54 12.14 13.99
CA LYS A 488 -7.55 11.16 13.56
C LYS A 488 -6.83 11.56 12.28
N GLY A 489 -7.33 12.59 11.58
CA GLY A 489 -6.80 12.99 10.28
C GLY A 489 -5.52 13.84 10.36
N ALA A 490 -4.84 13.95 9.23
CA ALA A 490 -3.53 14.59 9.13
C ALA A 490 -3.49 16.03 9.69
N PRO A 491 -2.57 16.35 10.64
CA PRO A 491 -2.62 17.61 11.40
C PRO A 491 -2.57 18.88 10.57
N HIS A 492 -1.84 18.87 9.46
CA HIS A 492 -1.74 20.02 8.54
C HIS A 492 -3.06 20.35 7.83
N ARG A 493 -4.01 19.40 7.84
CA ARG A 493 -5.35 19.56 7.27
C ARG A 493 -6.40 19.77 8.34
N THR A 494 -6.36 18.96 9.40
CA THR A 494 -7.40 18.89 10.44
C THR A 494 -7.27 19.92 11.54
N LEU A 495 -6.06 20.40 11.86
CA LEU A 495 -5.87 21.41 12.89
C LEU A 495 -6.03 22.83 12.32
N THR A 496 -6.45 23.78 13.18
CA THR A 496 -6.37 25.22 12.91
C THR A 496 -4.92 25.63 12.62
N ARG A 497 -4.71 26.83 12.06
CA ARG A 497 -3.36 27.32 11.75
C ARG A 497 -2.49 27.40 13.01
N GLU A 498 -3.08 27.86 14.11
CA GLU A 498 -2.49 27.97 15.45
C GLU A 498 -2.20 26.58 16.01
N GLY A 499 -3.17 25.67 15.92
CA GLY A 499 -3.04 24.29 16.34
C GLY A 499 -1.94 23.53 15.61
N TYR A 500 -1.83 23.69 14.29
CA TYR A 500 -0.78 23.05 13.51
C TYR A 500 0.62 23.61 13.87
N LYS A 501 0.73 24.92 14.12
CA LYS A 501 1.98 25.52 14.63
C LYS A 501 2.37 24.94 16.00
N ALA A 502 1.40 24.80 16.92
CA ALA A 502 1.61 24.19 18.22
C ALA A 502 2.02 22.72 18.10
N TYR A 503 1.32 21.94 17.27
CA TYR A 503 1.63 20.53 16.99
C TYR A 503 3.06 20.33 16.46
N LYS A 504 3.52 21.20 15.55
CA LYS A 504 4.90 21.12 15.04
C LYS A 504 5.95 21.32 16.14
N ARG A 505 5.68 22.17 17.13
CA ARG A 505 6.56 22.41 18.29
C ARG A 505 6.37 21.42 19.43
N TYR A 506 5.31 20.62 19.40
CA TYR A 506 4.99 19.67 20.44
C TYR A 506 6.02 18.53 20.50
N TYR A 507 6.65 18.38 21.66
CA TYR A 507 7.48 17.24 22.02
C TYR A 507 6.58 16.11 22.50
N ASN A 508 6.72 14.91 21.92
CA ASN A 508 5.94 13.75 22.33
C ASN A 508 6.60 13.11 23.58
N PRO A 509 5.99 13.21 24.78
CA PRO A 509 6.62 12.74 26.01
C PRO A 509 6.74 11.21 26.09
N ASN A 510 5.96 10.49 25.28
CA ASN A 510 5.79 9.05 25.37
C ASN A 510 6.32 8.32 24.13
N SER A 511 7.51 8.68 23.65
CA SER A 511 8.12 7.97 22.52
C SER A 511 8.30 6.47 22.85
N SER A 512 7.93 5.60 21.93
CA SER A 512 8.13 4.16 22.06
C SER A 512 9.63 3.83 22.03
N VAL A 513 10.11 3.12 23.05
CA VAL A 513 11.52 2.69 23.20
C VAL A 513 11.59 1.21 23.55
N PHE A 514 12.73 0.59 23.29
CA PHE A 514 12.98 -0.78 23.74
C PHE A 514 13.13 -0.84 25.26
N THR A 515 12.63 -1.92 25.84
CA THR A 515 12.93 -2.32 27.22
C THR A 515 14.38 -2.76 27.36
N GLU A 516 14.87 -2.77 28.61
CA GLU A 516 16.12 -3.44 28.95
C GLU A 516 16.10 -4.91 28.55
N TRP A 517 17.26 -5.45 28.21
CA TRP A 517 17.42 -6.86 27.90
C TRP A 517 17.07 -7.73 29.12
N LYS A 518 16.13 -8.66 28.92
CA LYS A 518 15.73 -9.70 29.86
C LYS A 518 16.27 -11.03 29.36
N SER A 519 16.23 -12.07 30.20
CA SER A 519 16.58 -13.43 29.77
C SER A 519 15.42 -14.40 29.90
N VAL A 520 15.36 -15.37 29.00
CA VAL A 520 14.43 -16.50 29.02
C VAL A 520 15.22 -17.78 28.83
N ILE A 521 14.86 -18.84 29.56
CA ILE A 521 15.48 -20.15 29.42
C ILE A 521 14.55 -21.00 28.56
N THR A 522 15.10 -21.60 27.52
CA THR A 522 14.36 -22.51 26.63
C THR A 522 13.93 -23.77 27.36
N THR A 523 12.71 -24.23 27.09
CA THR A 523 12.12 -25.42 27.74
C THR A 523 12.01 -26.59 26.77
N VAL A 524 11.74 -27.79 27.30
CA VAL A 524 11.44 -28.96 26.47
C VAL A 524 10.23 -28.68 25.56
N ARG A 525 10.31 -29.15 24.31
CA ARG A 525 9.20 -29.05 23.36
C ARG A 525 8.04 -29.94 23.83
N LYS A 526 6.80 -29.46 23.70
CA LYS A 526 5.60 -30.24 24.02
C LYS A 526 5.33 -31.40 23.06
N ASP A 527 5.93 -31.39 21.86
CA ASP A 527 5.74 -32.40 20.82
C ASP A 527 6.76 -33.55 20.86
N GLY A 528 7.67 -33.56 21.84
CA GLY A 528 8.66 -34.62 22.05
C GLY A 528 9.80 -34.67 21.02
N LYS A 529 9.87 -33.71 20.08
CA LYS A 529 10.95 -33.64 19.08
C LYS A 529 12.21 -32.97 19.65
N SER A 530 13.31 -33.03 18.89
CA SER A 530 14.58 -32.38 19.23
C SER A 530 14.50 -30.85 19.18
N GLY A 531 15.37 -30.17 19.92
CA GLY A 531 15.37 -28.70 20.04
C GLY A 531 14.63 -28.23 21.29
N SER A 532 14.19 -26.98 21.31
CA SER A 532 13.59 -26.36 22.49
C SER A 532 12.54 -25.30 22.16
N GLU A 533 11.68 -24.98 23.13
CA GLU A 533 10.62 -23.99 23.02
C GLU A 533 10.97 -22.72 23.81
N VAL A 534 10.79 -21.56 23.18
CA VAL A 534 10.82 -20.24 23.82
C VAL A 534 9.38 -19.82 24.09
N THR A 535 9.13 -19.27 25.28
CA THR A 535 7.80 -18.78 25.68
C THR A 535 7.94 -17.48 26.46
N VAL A 536 7.27 -16.42 25.99
CA VAL A 536 7.17 -15.13 26.67
C VAL A 536 5.69 -14.77 26.81
N LYS A 537 5.28 -14.38 28.02
CA LYS A 537 3.93 -13.85 28.29
C LYS A 537 3.99 -12.32 28.27
N THR A 538 3.03 -11.69 27.60
CA THR A 538 2.88 -10.22 27.56
C THR A 538 1.39 -9.86 27.48
N GLU A 539 1.10 -8.57 27.39
CA GLU A 539 -0.23 -8.05 27.11
C GLU A 539 -0.19 -7.04 25.96
N ILE A 540 -1.22 -7.01 25.12
CA ILE A 540 -1.28 -6.10 23.98
C ILE A 540 -2.63 -5.38 23.89
N ARG A 541 -2.58 -4.05 23.88
CA ARG A 541 -3.77 -3.18 23.72
C ARG A 541 -4.29 -3.23 22.28
N SER A 542 -5.57 -2.94 22.08
CA SER A 542 -6.10 -2.75 20.72
C SER A 542 -5.38 -1.60 20.01
N PHE A 543 -5.22 -1.71 18.69
CA PHE A 543 -4.49 -0.75 17.87
C PHE A 543 -3.09 -0.48 18.42
N ALA A 544 -2.43 -1.55 18.88
CA ALA A 544 -1.03 -1.55 19.30
C ALA A 544 -0.25 -2.69 18.63
N PHE A 545 1.07 -2.51 18.60
CA PHE A 545 2.02 -3.57 18.27
C PHE A 545 3.06 -3.70 19.37
N GLU A 546 3.68 -4.88 19.45
CA GLU A 546 4.89 -5.11 20.23
C GLU A 546 5.91 -5.87 19.38
N LYS A 547 7.11 -5.27 19.24
CA LYS A 547 8.25 -5.92 18.59
C LYS A 547 9.12 -6.58 19.65
N PHE A 548 9.53 -7.83 19.42
CA PHE A 548 10.49 -8.57 20.21
C PHE A 548 11.73 -8.88 19.37
N GLU A 549 12.89 -8.80 20.00
CA GLU A 549 14.18 -9.24 19.46
C GLU A 549 14.79 -10.24 20.42
N PHE A 550 15.25 -11.39 19.91
CA PHE A 550 15.84 -12.48 20.69
C PHE A 550 17.24 -12.82 20.18
N THR A 551 18.16 -13.11 21.11
CA THR A 551 19.53 -13.53 20.78
C THR A 551 20.14 -14.42 21.85
N PRO A 552 20.94 -15.45 21.51
CA PRO A 552 21.71 -16.25 22.47
C PRO A 552 23.01 -15.56 22.89
N TYR A 553 23.42 -14.50 22.19
CA TYR A 553 24.69 -13.85 22.46
C TYR A 553 24.61 -13.02 23.73
N THR A 554 25.66 -13.12 24.55
CA THR A 554 25.79 -12.32 25.76
C THR A 554 25.74 -10.85 25.40
N ILE A 555 24.74 -10.14 25.92
CA ILE A 555 24.66 -8.69 25.77
C ILE A 555 25.73 -8.08 26.66
N LEU A 556 26.81 -7.59 26.05
CA LEU A 556 27.73 -6.67 26.71
C LEU A 556 26.91 -5.41 27.02
N ARG A 557 26.76 -5.09 28.30
CA ARG A 557 26.03 -3.88 28.71
C ARG A 557 26.66 -2.66 28.00
N PRO A 558 25.84 -1.73 27.46
CA PRO A 558 26.33 -0.40 27.12
C PRO A 558 26.99 0.28 28.31
#